data_AF-A0A2D7BZ69-F1
#
_entry.id   AF-A0A2D7BZ69-F1
#
_cell.length_a   1.000
_cell.length_b   1.000
_cell.length_c   1.000
_cell.angle_alpha   90.00
_cell.angle_beta   90.00
_cell.angle_gamma   90.00
#
_symmetry.space_group_name_H-M   'P 1'
#
loop_
_entity.id
_entity.type
_entity.pdbx_description
1 polymer ?
#
loop_
_entity_poly.entity_id
_entity_poly.type
_entity_poly.pdbx_seq_one_letter_code
_entity_poly.pdbx_strand_id
1 'polypeptide(L)' 'MPMYTIVNKKTEGTQTVFCSYEKLQEKLEQLGEDWSQQIGAPALISTTGNIINKTSSDWKDHLKKIKKGSGSGTNIKT' A
#
# COMPACT_ATOMS: atom_id res chain seq x y z
N MET A 1 -24.77 5.51 4.12
CA MET A 1 -24.46 5.63 2.67
C MET A 1 -22.95 5.64 2.51
N PRO A 2 -22.39 4.82 1.59
CA PRO A 2 -20.96 4.80 1.31
C PRO A 2 -20.50 6.01 0.48
N MET A 3 -19.21 6.33 0.56
CA MET A 3 -18.56 7.39 -0.21
C MET A 3 -17.68 6.73 -1.28
N TYR A 4 -17.88 7.13 -2.53
CA TYR A 4 -17.15 6.56 -3.66
C TYR A 4 -16.41 7.64 -4.43
N THR A 5 -15.24 7.28 -4.96
CA THR A 5 -14.44 8.18 -5.78
C THR A 5 -14.49 7.69 -7.21
N ILE A 6 -14.81 8.58 -8.14
CA ILE A 6 -14.88 8.30 -9.59
C ILE A 6 -13.81 9.16 -10.27
N VAL A 7 -13.06 8.56 -11.20
CA VAL A 7 -12.02 9.24 -11.98
C VAL A 7 -12.44 9.26 -13.44
N ASN A 8 -12.24 10.39 -14.10
CA ASN A 8 -12.28 10.46 -15.55
C ASN A 8 -10.90 10.13 -16.12
N LYS A 9 -10.80 9.11 -16.98
CA LYS A 9 -9.54 8.64 -17.58
C LYS A 9 -8.92 9.64 -18.57
N LYS A 10 -9.69 10.57 -19.13
CA LYS A 10 -9.22 11.55 -20.12
C LYS A 10 -8.71 12.85 -19.52
N THR A 11 -9.27 13.27 -18.39
CA THR A 11 -9.02 14.59 -17.82
C THR A 11 -8.33 14.54 -16.45
N GLU A 12 -8.04 13.33 -15.94
CA GLU A 12 -7.50 13.09 -14.58
C GLU A 12 -8.35 13.71 -13.45
N GLY A 13 -9.59 14.09 -13.76
CA GLY A 13 -10.50 14.71 -12.82
C GLY A 13 -11.09 13.69 -11.86
N THR A 14 -10.83 13.87 -10.56
CA THR A 14 -11.38 13.03 -9.50
C THR A 14 -12.61 13.69 -8.89
N GLN A 15 -13.73 12.96 -8.82
CA GLN A 15 -14.94 13.41 -8.13
C GLN A 15 -15.34 12.42 -7.05
N THR A 16 -15.57 12.93 -5.84
CA THR A 16 -16.07 12.15 -4.72
C THR A 16 -17.58 12.29 -4.64
N VAL A 17 -18.30 11.17 -4.75
CA VAL A 17 -19.76 11.12 -4.75
C VAL A 17 -20.23 10.30 -3.56
N PHE A 18 -21.17 10.86 -2.80
CA PHE A 18 -21.85 10.17 -1.71
C PHE A 18 -23.16 9.58 -2.22
N CYS A 19 -23.16 8.31 -2.59
CA CYS A 19 -24.34 7.64 -3.15
C CYS A 19 -24.37 6.15 -2.79
N SER A 20 -25.54 5.53 -2.95
CA SER A 20 -25.66 4.06 -2.93
C SER A 20 -24.96 3.47 -4.15
N TYR A 21 -24.60 2.19 -4.07
CA TYR A 21 -23.92 1.46 -5.13
C TYR A 21 -24.72 1.42 -6.45
N GLU A 22 -26.03 1.21 -6.37
CA GLU A 22 -26.94 1.20 -7.54
C GLU A 22 -26.88 2.52 -8.31
N LYS A 23 -26.96 3.65 -7.60
CA LYS A 23 -26.84 4.99 -8.20
C LYS A 23 -25.46 5.30 -8.74
N LEU A 24 -24.42 4.64 -8.22
CA LEU A 24 -23.06 4.76 -8.77
C LEU A 24 -22.97 4.05 -10.12
N GLN A 25 -23.52 2.83 -10.23
CA GLN A 25 -23.57 2.11 -11.50
C GLN A 25 -24.39 2.87 -12.55
N GLU A 26 -25.58 3.38 -12.19
CA GLU A 26 -26.39 4.22 -13.09
C GLU A 26 -25.63 5.47 -13.57
N LYS A 27 -24.89 6.13 -12.67
CA LYS A 27 -24.06 7.28 -13.04
C LYS A 27 -22.91 6.90 -13.97
N LEU A 28 -22.25 5.76 -13.74
CA LEU A 28 -21.17 5.29 -14.60
C LEU A 28 -21.71 4.92 -15.99
N GLU A 29 -22.88 4.29 -16.08
CA GLU A 29 -23.56 3.97 -17.35
C GLU A 29 -23.98 5.25 -18.11
N GLN A 30 -24.48 6.27 -17.41
CA GLN A 30 -24.85 7.55 -18.03
C GLN A 30 -23.65 8.41 -18.47
N LEU A 31 -22.56 8.41 -17.68
CA LEU A 31 -21.37 9.22 -17.94
C LEU A 31 -20.45 8.60 -19.02
N GLY A 32 -20.65 7.32 -19.36
CA GLY A 32 -19.91 6.62 -20.41
C GLY A 32 -18.55 6.07 -19.97
N GLU A 33 -17.90 5.34 -20.88
CA GLU A 33 -16.68 4.52 -20.68
C GLU A 33 -15.44 5.31 -20.17
N ASP A 34 -15.52 6.63 -20.21
CA ASP A 34 -14.48 7.55 -19.73
C ASP A 34 -14.41 7.66 -18.21
N TRP A 35 -15.47 7.29 -17.50
CA TRP A 35 -15.53 7.35 -16.04
C TRP A 35 -15.37 5.95 -15.45
N SER A 36 -14.52 5.85 -14.44
CA SER A 36 -14.28 4.58 -13.74
C SER A 36 -14.18 4.82 -12.24
N GLN A 37 -14.72 3.89 -11.46
CA GLN A 37 -14.60 3.94 -10.02
C GLN A 37 -13.13 3.76 -9.60
N GLN A 38 -12.60 4.70 -8.82
CA GLN A 38 -11.30 4.53 -8.19
C GLN A 38 -11.46 3.62 -6.98
N ILE A 39 -11.03 2.37 -7.13
CA ILE A 39 -10.77 1.51 -5.98
C ILE A 39 -9.38 1.88 -5.49
N GLY A 40 -9.32 2.78 -4.50
CA GLY A 40 -8.09 3.05 -3.78
C GLY A 40 -7.71 1.82 -2.96
N ALA A 41 -6.96 0.90 -3.55
CA ALA A 41 -6.33 -0.16 -2.76
C ALA A 41 -5.37 0.53 -1.78
N PRO A 42 -5.45 0.24 -0.47
CA PRO A 42 -4.45 0.73 0.47
C PRO A 42 -3.08 0.26 -0.02
N ALA A 43 -2.08 1.15 0.02
CA ALA A 43 -0.73 0.78 -0.36
C ALA A 43 -0.32 -0.45 0.47
N LEU A 44 -0.12 -1.59 -0.21
CA LEU A 44 0.32 -2.81 0.43
C LEU A 44 1.79 -2.64 0.83
N ILE A 45 2.01 -2.08 2.01
CA ILE A 45 3.35 -1.94 2.58
C ILE A 45 3.74 -3.31 3.12
N SER A 46 4.45 -4.09 2.30
CA SER A 46 4.88 -5.46 2.63
C SER A 46 5.69 -5.51 3.93
N THR A 47 6.47 -4.47 4.23
CA THR A 47 7.16 -4.35 5.53
C THR A 47 7.55 -2.90 5.81
N THR A 48 7.00 -2.29 6.87
CA THR A 48 7.53 -1.04 7.44
C THR A 48 8.58 -1.35 8.51
N GLY A 49 9.74 -0.68 8.46
CA GLY A 49 10.78 -0.74 9.48
C GLY A 49 11.91 -1.74 9.21
N ASN A 50 12.87 -1.81 10.13
CA ASN A 50 14.03 -2.71 10.00
C ASN A 50 13.58 -4.18 10.09
N ILE A 51 13.77 -4.93 9.00
CA ILE A 51 13.38 -6.35 8.84
C ILE A 51 13.95 -7.21 9.96
N ILE A 52 15.14 -6.87 10.47
CA ILE A 52 15.81 -7.58 11.56
C ILE A 52 14.96 -7.61 12.84
N ASN A 53 14.15 -6.58 13.12
CA ASN A 53 13.28 -6.60 14.29
C ASN A 53 12.11 -7.58 14.17
N LYS A 54 11.71 -7.90 12.93
CA LYS A 54 10.60 -8.80 12.62
C LYS A 54 11.04 -10.25 12.39
N THR A 55 12.35 -10.51 12.27
CA THR A 55 12.90 -11.87 12.18
C THR A 55 13.00 -12.53 13.56
N SER A 56 13.03 -13.86 13.58
CA SER A 56 13.14 -14.67 14.80
C SER A 56 14.38 -14.34 15.64
N SER A 57 14.29 -14.62 16.95
CA SER A 57 15.39 -14.45 17.91
C SER A 57 16.67 -15.18 17.50
N ASP A 58 16.54 -16.37 16.92
CA ASP A 58 17.69 -17.18 16.49
C ASP A 58 18.47 -16.52 15.36
N TRP A 59 17.76 -15.85 14.45
CA TRP A 59 18.39 -15.09 13.36
C TRP A 59 19.17 -13.88 13.89
N LYS A 60 18.62 -13.18 14.88
CA LYS A 60 19.30 -12.05 15.54
C LYS A 60 20.59 -12.52 16.22
N ASP A 61 20.56 -13.64 16.92
CA ASP A 61 21.73 -14.17 17.59
C ASP A 61 22.78 -14.72 16.61
N HIS A 62 22.34 -15.30 15.49
CA HIS A 62 23.24 -15.65 14.41
C HIS A 62 23.95 -14.42 13.82
N LEU A 63 23.23 -13.33 13.55
CA LEU A 63 23.82 -12.08 13.08
C LEU A 63 24.78 -11.45 14.11
N LYS A 64 24.49 -11.55 15.42
CA LYS A 64 25.44 -11.11 16.48
C LYS A 64 26.73 -11.93 16.47
N LYS A 65 26.63 -13.26 16.28
CA LYS A 65 27.81 -14.14 16.18
C LYS A 65 28.65 -13.79 14.96
N ILE A 66 28.01 -13.56 13.81
CA ILE A 66 28.68 -13.10 12.59
C ILE A 66 29.38 -11.77 12.86
N LYS A 67 28.68 -10.78 13.43
CA LYS A 67 29.27 -9.48 13.77
C LYS A 67 30.45 -9.59 14.74
N LYS A 68 30.42 -10.51 15.70
CA LYS A 68 31.54 -10.75 16.62
C LYS A 68 32.75 -11.39 15.93
N GLY A 69 32.51 -12.26 14.94
CA GLY A 69 33.58 -12.84 14.11
C GLY A 69 34.06 -11.92 12.99
N SER A 70 33.30 -10.87 12.70
CA SER A 70 33.65 -9.84 11.74
C SER A 70 34.53 -8.81 12.43
N GLY A 71 35.75 -8.59 11.93
CA GLY A 71 36.73 -7.70 12.58
C GLY A 71 36.24 -6.26 12.81
N SER A 72 37.05 -5.48 13.52
CA SER A 72 36.83 -4.07 13.81
C SER A 72 36.67 -3.26 12.52
N GLY A 73 35.42 -2.97 12.12
CA GLY A 73 35.09 -2.20 10.92
C GLY A 73 33.74 -2.56 10.27
N THR A 74 33.09 -3.65 10.70
CA THR A 74 31.83 -4.08 10.06
C THR A 74 30.60 -3.34 10.56
N ASN A 75 29.84 -2.75 9.63
CA ASN A 75 28.60 -2.01 9.87
C ASN A 75 27.35 -2.92 9.90
N ILE A 76 27.45 -4.10 10.50
CA ILE A 76 26.30 -5.02 10.63
C ILE A 76 25.38 -4.45 11.72
N LYS A 77 24.18 -4.01 11.33
CA LYS A 77 23.15 -3.51 12.25
C LYS A 77 22.33 -4.67 12.80
N THR A 78 22.86 -5.32 13.83
CA THR A 78 22.21 -6.38 14.63
C THR A 78 21.25 -5.81 15.66
#